data_AF-A0A8J8A8J2-F1
#
_entry.id   AF-A0A8J8A8J2-F1
#
_cell.length_a   1.000
_cell.length_b   1.000
_cell.length_c   1.000
_cell.angle_alpha   90.00
_cell.angle_beta   90.00
_cell.angle_gamma   90.00
#
_symmetry.space_group_name_H-M   'P 1'
#
loop_
_entity.id
_entity.type
_entity.pdbx_description
1 polymer ?
#
loop_
_entity_poly.entity_id
_entity_poly.type
_entity_poly.pdbx_seq_one_letter_code
_entity_poly.pdbx_strand_id
1 'polypeptide(L)'
;MDEEMLRYLAAKTGLGLNYIAKEERISFLLSQLWEIFGEKAILKGGTALNRVYLAKIGAARFSEDIDIDYFNGDVGRAAEEIKKGMKLVEEFDVKGPRVLHRTFRFDCYYRNPLGNRDRVKVEFYLSRPPYVEARIELVKSPFVSEYPTMFRVYSFEDLLAKKLAALYNRTEGKDIYDSFHALNMEFDKKRLENALKLTLEFYHIEDGDFLRSLVEKLDYAKKNARYIGNSTNHFIPKSLRPNWEEMIESLKLRIEELGRVLSL
;
A
#
# COMPACT_ATOMS: atom_id res chain seq x y z
N MET A 1 -20.46 -9.92 -5.12
CA MET A 1 -21.65 -9.07 -4.91
C MET A 1 -22.42 -8.94 -6.22
N ASP A 2 -23.74 -8.72 -6.16
CA ASP A 2 -24.54 -8.35 -7.33
C ASP A 2 -24.38 -6.86 -7.69
N GLU A 3 -24.91 -6.46 -8.85
CA GLU A 3 -24.77 -5.09 -9.36
C GLU A 3 -25.47 -4.04 -8.49
N GLU A 4 -26.61 -4.38 -7.89
CA GLU A 4 -27.38 -3.46 -7.05
C GLU A 4 -26.60 -3.09 -5.79
N MET A 5 -26.02 -4.09 -5.11
CA MET A 5 -25.16 -3.88 -3.95
C MET A 5 -23.92 -3.05 -4.30
N LEU A 6 -23.29 -3.31 -5.45
CA LEU A 6 -22.14 -2.52 -5.91
C LEU A 6 -22.51 -1.05 -6.10
N ARG A 7 -23.67 -0.75 -6.71
CA ARG A 7 -24.16 0.62 -6.91
C ARG A 7 -24.45 1.31 -5.58
N TYR A 8 -25.07 0.59 -4.64
CA TYR A 8 -25.30 1.10 -3.29
C TYR A 8 -23.99 1.46 -2.59
N LEU A 9 -23.00 0.56 -2.58
CA LEU A 9 -21.70 0.80 -1.94
C LEU A 9 -20.91 1.92 -2.64
N ALA A 10 -20.94 2.00 -3.96
CA ALA A 10 -20.31 3.09 -4.70
C ALA A 10 -20.93 4.45 -4.33
N ALA A 11 -22.26 4.55 -4.25
CA ALA A 11 -22.94 5.76 -3.81
C ALA A 11 -22.61 6.11 -2.35
N LYS A 12 -22.61 5.12 -1.46
CA LYS A 12 -22.32 5.29 -0.03
C LYS A 12 -20.89 5.74 0.24
N THR A 13 -19.92 5.15 -0.44
CA THR A 13 -18.48 5.44 -0.25
C THR A 13 -18.01 6.64 -1.08
N GLY A 14 -18.72 6.99 -2.15
CA GLY A 14 -18.27 8.00 -3.11
C GLY A 14 -17.09 7.55 -3.97
N LEU A 15 -16.79 6.25 -4.01
CA LEU A 15 -15.83 5.64 -4.93
C LEU A 15 -16.51 5.19 -6.23
N GLY A 16 -15.72 5.11 -7.30
CA GLY A 16 -16.22 4.60 -8.58
C GLY A 16 -16.66 3.14 -8.48
N LEU A 17 -17.73 2.79 -9.22
CA LEU A 17 -18.32 1.45 -9.22
C LEU A 17 -17.30 0.34 -9.52
N ASN A 18 -16.41 0.57 -10.48
CA ASN A 18 -15.33 -0.37 -10.82
C ASN A 18 -14.34 -0.58 -9.66
N TYR A 19 -14.10 0.42 -8.82
CA TYR A 19 -13.21 0.28 -7.66
C TYR A 19 -13.84 -0.55 -6.56
N ILE A 20 -15.13 -0.39 -6.29
CA ILE A 20 -15.85 -1.25 -5.34
C ILE A 20 -15.87 -2.71 -5.84
N ALA A 21 -16.15 -2.91 -7.13
CA ALA A 21 -16.12 -4.25 -7.73
C ALA A 21 -14.73 -4.89 -7.65
N LYS A 22 -13.66 -4.11 -7.84
CA LYS A 22 -12.28 -4.57 -7.73
C LYS A 22 -11.86 -4.81 -6.29
N GLU A 23 -12.34 -4.00 -5.34
CA GLU A 23 -12.03 -4.14 -3.92
C GLU A 23 -12.46 -5.49 -3.35
N GLU A 24 -13.64 -6.00 -3.76
CA GLU A 24 -14.11 -7.36 -3.45
C GLU A 24 -13.11 -8.42 -3.92
N ARG A 25 -12.66 -8.31 -5.18
CA ARG A 25 -11.74 -9.27 -5.79
C ARG A 25 -10.34 -9.20 -5.20
N ILE A 26 -9.89 -8.02 -4.76
CA ILE A 26 -8.63 -7.89 -4.00
C ILE A 26 -8.77 -8.59 -2.65
N SER A 27 -9.89 -8.42 -1.93
CA SER A 27 -10.11 -9.12 -0.65
C SER A 27 -10.15 -10.64 -0.83
N PHE A 28 -10.82 -11.13 -1.86
CA PHE A 28 -10.86 -12.56 -2.18
C PHE A 28 -9.47 -13.12 -2.56
N LEU A 29 -8.69 -12.37 -3.37
CA LEU A 29 -7.34 -12.79 -3.71
C LEU A 29 -6.42 -12.79 -2.48
N LEU A 30 -6.55 -11.80 -1.58
CA LEU A 30 -5.79 -11.77 -0.32
C LEU A 30 -6.11 -12.99 0.56
N SER A 31 -7.36 -13.43 0.66
CA SER A 31 -7.70 -14.62 1.45
C SER A 31 -7.06 -15.88 0.88
N GLN A 32 -7.10 -16.07 -0.44
CA GLN A 32 -6.41 -17.19 -1.09
C GLN A 32 -4.90 -17.13 -0.90
N LEU A 33 -4.29 -15.93 -1.04
CA LEU A 33 -2.84 -15.76 -0.84
C LEU A 33 -2.43 -16.09 0.59
N TRP A 34 -3.25 -15.76 1.59
CA TRP A 34 -3.01 -16.16 2.97
C TRP A 34 -3.09 -17.68 3.15
N GLU A 35 -4.09 -18.35 2.58
CA GLU A 35 -4.23 -19.80 2.64
C GLU A 35 -3.04 -20.53 1.98
N ILE A 36 -2.54 -19.99 0.86
CA ILE A 36 -1.44 -20.58 0.09
C ILE A 36 -0.07 -20.35 0.76
N PHE A 37 0.20 -19.12 1.20
CA PHE A 37 1.54 -18.70 1.63
C PHE A 37 1.71 -18.56 3.14
N GLY A 38 0.62 -18.37 3.88
CA GLY A 38 0.59 -18.23 5.33
C GLY A 38 1.56 -17.17 5.87
N GLU A 39 2.11 -17.44 7.05
CA GLU A 39 3.00 -16.52 7.78
C GLU A 39 4.34 -16.19 7.08
N LYS A 40 4.67 -16.92 6.00
CA LYS A 40 5.87 -16.67 5.19
C LYS A 40 5.71 -15.42 4.31
N ALA A 41 4.48 -15.03 3.98
CA ALA A 41 4.18 -13.85 3.20
C ALA A 41 3.91 -12.66 4.11
N ILE A 42 4.66 -11.57 3.93
CA ILE A 42 4.40 -10.30 4.62
C ILE A 42 3.77 -9.32 3.64
N LEU A 43 2.50 -8.96 3.86
CA LEU A 43 1.81 -7.94 3.09
C LEU A 43 2.35 -6.56 3.44
N LYS A 44 2.62 -5.75 2.40
CA LYS A 44 3.19 -4.41 2.52
C LYS A 44 2.49 -3.40 1.60
N GLY A 45 3.12 -2.24 1.46
CA GLY A 45 2.72 -1.22 0.49
C GLY A 45 1.43 -0.50 0.87
N GLY A 46 0.78 0.08 -0.13
CA GLY A 46 -0.45 0.86 0.07
C GLY A 46 -1.60 0.02 0.64
N THR A 47 -1.70 -1.24 0.24
CA THR A 47 -2.79 -2.13 0.64
C THR A 47 -2.71 -2.49 2.13
N ALA A 48 -1.53 -2.85 2.64
CA ALA A 48 -1.31 -3.04 4.07
C ALA A 48 -1.64 -1.78 4.88
N LEU A 49 -1.05 -0.64 4.50
CA LEU A 49 -1.20 0.62 5.24
C LEU A 49 -2.67 1.08 5.27
N ASN A 50 -3.35 1.02 4.13
CA ASN A 50 -4.74 1.47 4.02
C ASN A 50 -5.69 0.56 4.82
N ARG A 51 -5.58 -0.76 4.66
CA ARG A 51 -6.55 -1.72 5.24
C ARG A 51 -6.36 -1.97 6.74
N VAL A 52 -5.12 -1.89 7.24
CA VAL A 52 -4.82 -2.19 8.66
C VAL A 52 -4.78 -0.95 9.54
N TYR A 53 -4.31 0.19 9.00
CA TYR A 53 -4.03 1.39 9.79
C TYR A 53 -4.93 2.56 9.41
N LEU A 54 -4.90 3.04 8.16
CA LEU A 54 -5.68 4.23 7.77
C LEU A 54 -7.20 3.99 7.83
N ALA A 55 -7.65 2.75 7.64
CA ALA A 55 -9.05 2.37 7.83
C ALA A 55 -9.56 2.68 9.25
N LYS A 56 -8.70 2.55 10.28
CA LYS A 56 -9.08 2.78 11.69
C LYS A 56 -9.41 4.24 11.99
N ILE A 57 -8.85 5.16 11.21
CA ILE A 57 -9.10 6.61 11.34
C ILE A 57 -10.01 7.15 10.23
N GLY A 58 -10.64 6.27 9.44
CA GLY A 58 -11.54 6.66 8.36
C GLY A 58 -10.85 7.39 7.20
N ALA A 59 -9.53 7.22 7.04
CA ALA A 59 -8.72 7.90 6.01
C ALA A 59 -8.26 6.95 4.89
N ALA A 60 -8.88 5.77 4.76
CA ALA A 60 -8.49 4.82 3.74
C ALA A 60 -8.92 5.28 2.34
N ARG A 61 -8.04 5.05 1.38
CA ARG A 61 -8.31 5.16 -0.06
C ARG A 61 -8.24 3.78 -0.72
N PHE A 62 -8.78 3.68 -1.93
CA PHE A 62 -8.65 2.49 -2.75
C PHE A 62 -7.17 2.23 -3.11
N SER A 63 -6.74 0.98 -2.97
CA SER A 63 -5.39 0.49 -3.29
C SER A 63 -5.49 -0.73 -4.18
N GLU A 64 -4.91 -0.67 -5.37
CA GLU A 64 -5.21 -1.59 -6.47
C GLU A 64 -4.34 -2.86 -6.52
N ASP A 65 -3.17 -2.78 -5.91
CA ASP A 65 -2.09 -3.76 -6.08
C ASP A 65 -1.85 -4.49 -4.75
N ILE A 66 -1.35 -5.72 -4.82
CA ILE A 66 -0.97 -6.51 -3.65
C ILE A 66 0.56 -6.67 -3.68
N ASP A 67 1.24 -6.05 -2.73
CA ASP A 67 2.69 -6.13 -2.58
C ASP A 67 3.04 -7.04 -1.39
N ILE A 68 3.88 -8.03 -1.62
CA ILE A 68 4.28 -9.04 -0.62
C ILE A 68 5.80 -9.15 -0.58
N ASP A 69 6.37 -9.17 0.62
CA ASP A 69 7.72 -9.70 0.82
C ASP A 69 7.65 -11.20 1.12
N TYR A 70 8.44 -12.00 0.39
CA TYR A 70 8.47 -13.45 0.52
C TYR A 70 9.89 -13.99 0.40
N PHE A 71 10.47 -14.36 1.54
CA PHE A 71 11.89 -14.70 1.67
C PHE A 71 12.11 -16.01 2.45
N ASN A 72 11.37 -17.07 2.09
CA ASN A 72 11.47 -18.37 2.75
C ASN A 72 12.67 -19.20 2.23
N GLY A 73 13.74 -19.26 3.03
CA GLY A 73 14.98 -19.95 2.66
C GLY A 73 15.81 -19.12 1.68
N ASP A 74 16.47 -19.77 0.72
CA ASP A 74 17.17 -19.07 -0.36
C ASP A 74 16.21 -18.55 -1.43
N VAL A 75 16.73 -17.64 -2.28
CA VAL A 75 15.96 -16.99 -3.34
C VAL A 75 15.39 -17.98 -4.35
N GLY A 76 16.10 -19.08 -4.65
CA GLY A 76 15.65 -20.11 -5.58
C GLY A 76 14.45 -20.89 -5.05
N ARG A 77 14.54 -21.31 -3.78
CA ARG A 77 13.42 -21.94 -3.07
C ARG A 77 12.20 -21.02 -2.99
N ALA A 78 12.40 -19.78 -2.56
CA ALA A 78 11.32 -18.79 -2.49
C ALA A 78 10.65 -18.59 -3.86
N ALA A 79 11.45 -18.49 -4.94
CA ALA A 79 10.95 -18.37 -6.30
C ALA A 79 10.12 -19.58 -6.74
N GLU A 80 10.53 -20.79 -6.40
CA GLU A 80 9.78 -22.01 -6.73
C GLU A 80 8.47 -22.10 -5.95
N GLU A 81 8.50 -21.81 -4.64
CA GLU A 81 7.32 -21.79 -3.77
C GLU A 81 6.29 -20.76 -4.27
N ILE A 82 6.72 -19.54 -4.64
CA ILE A 82 5.85 -18.52 -5.25
C ILE A 82 5.21 -19.05 -6.55
N LYS A 83 6.00 -19.62 -7.47
CA LYS A 83 5.49 -20.12 -8.75
C LYS A 83 4.50 -21.26 -8.57
N LYS A 84 4.73 -22.17 -7.61
CA LYS A 84 3.81 -23.26 -7.29
C LYS A 84 2.54 -22.74 -6.63
N GLY A 85 2.68 -21.87 -5.63
CA GLY A 85 1.55 -21.28 -4.91
C GLY A 85 0.62 -20.48 -5.82
N MET A 86 1.16 -19.66 -6.72
CA MET A 86 0.35 -18.88 -7.66
C MET A 86 -0.44 -19.72 -8.68
N LYS A 87 -0.11 -21.01 -8.86
CA LYS A 87 -0.94 -21.93 -9.68
C LYS A 87 -2.17 -22.45 -8.94
N LEU A 88 -2.20 -22.31 -7.61
CA LEU A 88 -3.32 -22.71 -6.76
C LEU A 88 -4.38 -21.62 -6.63
N VAL A 89 -4.13 -20.43 -7.16
CA VAL A 89 -5.11 -19.33 -7.15
C VAL A 89 -6.28 -19.68 -8.07
N GLU A 90 -7.49 -19.66 -7.52
CA GLU A 90 -8.73 -20.01 -8.18
C GLU A 90 -9.54 -18.77 -8.58
N GLU A 91 -10.37 -18.91 -9.62
CA GLU A 91 -11.21 -17.84 -10.21
C GLU A 91 -10.46 -16.62 -10.78
N PHE A 92 -9.13 -16.73 -10.96
CA PHE A 92 -8.33 -15.76 -11.69
C PHE A 92 -7.54 -16.45 -12.80
N ASP A 93 -7.51 -15.84 -13.99
CA ASP A 93 -6.55 -16.22 -15.04
C ASP A 93 -5.19 -15.56 -14.71
N VAL A 94 -4.34 -16.32 -14.02
CA VAL A 94 -3.04 -15.85 -13.54
C VAL A 94 -1.99 -15.90 -14.66
N LYS A 95 -1.41 -14.75 -15.00
CA LYS A 95 -0.28 -14.63 -15.95
C LYS A 95 1.00 -14.20 -15.25
N GLY A 96 2.10 -14.90 -15.49
CA GLY A 96 3.42 -14.55 -14.95
C GLY A 96 4.21 -15.77 -14.43
N PRO A 97 5.28 -15.54 -13.63
CA PRO A 97 5.75 -14.23 -13.22
C PRO A 97 6.48 -13.51 -14.36
N ARG A 98 6.24 -12.21 -14.51
CA ARG A 98 7.25 -11.31 -15.10
C ARG A 98 8.29 -11.03 -14.02
N VAL A 99 9.56 -11.21 -14.35
CA VAL A 99 10.66 -11.05 -13.40
C VAL A 99 11.35 -9.72 -13.66
N LEU A 100 11.46 -8.89 -12.63
CA LEU A 100 12.23 -7.66 -12.64
C LEU A 100 13.12 -7.63 -11.39
N HIS A 101 14.44 -7.78 -11.59
CA HIS A 101 15.40 -7.97 -10.49
C HIS A 101 14.95 -9.09 -9.54
N ARG A 102 14.67 -8.76 -8.27
CA ARG A 102 14.20 -9.70 -7.24
C ARG A 102 12.68 -9.61 -7.01
N THR A 103 11.93 -9.09 -7.99
CA THR A 103 10.48 -8.99 -7.94
C THR A 103 9.84 -9.91 -8.96
N PHE A 104 8.89 -10.72 -8.50
CA PHE A 104 8.02 -11.54 -9.34
C PHE A 104 6.64 -10.89 -9.39
N ARG A 105 6.22 -10.47 -10.58
CA ARG A 105 4.91 -9.87 -10.81
C ARG A 105 3.98 -10.83 -11.55
N PHE A 106 2.80 -11.03 -10.99
CA PHE A 106 1.69 -11.74 -11.61
C PHE A 106 0.54 -10.77 -11.91
N ASP A 107 -0.09 -10.94 -13.07
CA ASP A 107 -1.37 -10.30 -13.36
C ASP A 107 -2.49 -11.35 -13.18
N CYS A 108 -3.37 -11.14 -12.21
CA CYS A 108 -4.50 -12.03 -11.92
C CYS A 108 -5.75 -11.46 -12.57
N TYR A 109 -6.08 -11.93 -13.78
CA TYR A 109 -7.22 -11.43 -14.56
C TYR A 109 -8.54 -12.05 -14.11
N TYR A 110 -9.61 -11.28 -14.14
CA TYR A 110 -10.97 -11.74 -13.83
C TYR A 110 -12.01 -10.96 -14.65
N ARG A 111 -13.25 -11.43 -14.64
CA ARG A 111 -14.42 -10.65 -15.10
C ARG A 111 -15.15 -10.12 -13.88
N ASN A 112 -15.34 -8.82 -13.81
CA ASN A 112 -16.07 -8.20 -12.71
C ASN A 112 -17.60 -8.42 -12.87
N PRO A 113 -18.41 -8.18 -11.83
CA PRO A 113 -19.86 -8.36 -11.92
C PRO A 113 -20.56 -7.49 -12.98
N LEU A 114 -19.87 -6.48 -13.52
CA LEU A 114 -20.35 -5.61 -14.61
C LEU A 114 -20.00 -6.17 -16.01
N GLY A 115 -19.44 -7.38 -16.09
CA GLY A 115 -19.02 -8.03 -17.33
C GLY A 115 -17.67 -7.58 -17.90
N ASN A 116 -17.02 -6.58 -17.27
CA ASN A 116 -15.75 -6.03 -17.73
C ASN A 116 -14.56 -6.91 -17.31
N ARG A 117 -13.58 -7.04 -18.19
CA ARG A 117 -12.30 -7.68 -17.85
C ARG A 117 -11.42 -6.70 -17.07
N ASP A 118 -10.89 -7.14 -15.95
CA ASP A 118 -9.96 -6.36 -15.11
C ASP A 118 -8.86 -7.30 -14.56
N ARG A 119 -7.91 -6.76 -13.79
CA ARG A 119 -6.86 -7.52 -13.12
C ARG A 119 -6.47 -6.93 -11.77
N VAL A 120 -6.02 -7.79 -10.87
CA VAL A 120 -5.23 -7.43 -9.69
C VAL A 120 -3.77 -7.77 -9.96
N LYS A 121 -2.85 -6.83 -9.71
CA LYS A 121 -1.41 -7.10 -9.78
C LYS A 121 -0.96 -7.63 -8.41
N VAL A 122 -0.23 -8.74 -8.42
CA VAL A 122 0.41 -9.30 -7.23
C VAL A 122 1.92 -9.29 -7.46
N GLU A 123 2.66 -8.63 -6.58
CA GLU A 123 4.11 -8.57 -6.63
C GLU A 123 4.71 -9.23 -5.38
N PHE A 124 5.63 -10.17 -5.61
CA PHE A 124 6.44 -10.77 -4.57
C PHE A 124 7.85 -10.25 -4.69
N TYR A 125 8.39 -9.70 -3.60
CA TYR A 125 9.79 -9.32 -3.50
C TYR A 125 10.56 -10.35 -2.69
N LEU A 126 11.63 -10.88 -3.27
CA LEU A 126 12.31 -12.09 -2.80
C LEU A 126 13.49 -11.82 -1.85
N SER A 127 13.92 -10.57 -1.67
CA SER A 127 14.92 -10.26 -0.63
C SER A 127 14.22 -10.06 0.71
N ARG A 128 14.85 -10.50 1.80
CA ARG A 128 14.46 -10.10 3.15
C ARG A 128 14.87 -8.64 3.37
N PRO A 129 13.95 -7.67 3.45
CA PRO A 129 14.31 -6.33 3.92
C PRO A 129 14.52 -6.36 5.44
N PRO A 130 15.33 -5.46 5.99
CA PRO A 130 15.30 -5.20 7.42
C PRO A 130 13.97 -4.54 7.82
N TYR A 131 13.48 -4.86 9.01
CA TYR A 131 12.26 -4.27 9.58
C TYR A 131 12.29 -4.38 11.10
N VAL A 132 11.51 -3.54 11.78
CA VAL A 132 11.40 -3.54 13.25
C VAL A 132 10.51 -4.67 13.73
N GLU A 133 9.29 -4.78 13.19
CA GLU A 133 8.33 -5.82 13.57
C GLU A 133 7.37 -6.14 12.43
N ALA A 134 6.93 -7.40 12.36
CA ALA A 134 5.80 -7.81 11.54
C ALA A 134 4.93 -8.81 12.31
N ARG A 135 3.62 -8.59 12.31
CA ARG A 135 2.65 -9.35 13.11
C ARG A 135 1.44 -9.75 12.29
N ILE A 136 0.70 -10.77 12.73
CA ILE A 136 -0.53 -11.19 12.08
C ILE A 136 -1.63 -10.20 12.45
N GLU A 137 -2.24 -9.60 11.45
CA GLU A 137 -3.31 -8.61 11.58
C GLU A 137 -4.53 -9.04 10.78
N LEU A 138 -5.72 -8.57 11.19
CA LEU A 138 -6.92 -8.70 10.39
C LEU A 138 -6.86 -7.68 9.24
N VAL A 139 -6.74 -8.17 8.02
CA VAL A 139 -6.80 -7.37 6.79
C VAL A 139 -8.21 -7.42 6.24
N LYS A 140 -8.92 -6.29 6.37
CA LYS A 140 -10.29 -6.12 5.88
C LYS A 140 -10.39 -4.88 5.02
N SER A 141 -11.22 -4.94 3.97
CA SER A 141 -11.55 -3.75 3.21
C SER A 141 -12.36 -2.76 4.07
N PRO A 142 -12.08 -1.44 3.98
CA PRO A 142 -12.93 -0.42 4.58
C PRO A 142 -14.20 -0.12 3.75
N PHE A 143 -14.30 -0.64 2.52
CA PHE A 143 -15.37 -0.31 1.58
C PHE A 143 -16.34 -1.47 1.33
N VAL A 144 -15.87 -2.72 1.47
CA VAL A 144 -16.66 -3.94 1.29
C VAL A 144 -16.51 -4.84 2.51
N SER A 145 -17.47 -5.73 2.76
CA SER A 145 -17.52 -6.57 3.97
C SER A 145 -16.96 -7.97 3.78
N GLU A 146 -16.82 -8.38 2.51
CA GLU A 146 -16.51 -9.71 2.04
C GLU A 146 -15.01 -10.04 2.21
N TYR A 147 -14.74 -11.32 2.47
CA TYR A 147 -13.41 -11.91 2.56
C TYR A 147 -12.43 -11.17 3.51
N PRO A 148 -12.81 -10.87 4.77
CA PRO A 148 -11.82 -10.48 5.76
C PRO A 148 -10.83 -11.64 5.95
N THR A 149 -9.53 -11.36 5.97
CA THR A 149 -8.50 -12.41 6.13
C THR A 149 -7.45 -11.97 7.13
N MET A 150 -6.83 -12.94 7.79
CA MET A 150 -5.58 -12.66 8.50
C MET A 150 -4.44 -12.52 7.49
N PHE A 151 -3.45 -11.70 7.80
CA PHE A 151 -2.21 -11.64 7.04
C PHE A 151 -1.07 -11.17 7.95
N ARG A 152 0.16 -11.61 7.70
CA ARG A 152 1.31 -11.01 8.35
C ARG A 152 1.61 -9.66 7.72
N VAL A 153 1.69 -8.60 8.51
CA VAL A 153 1.85 -7.22 8.07
C VAL A 153 2.94 -6.55 8.89
N TYR A 154 3.73 -5.69 8.24
CA TYR A 154 4.70 -4.85 8.94
C TYR A 154 4.05 -3.94 9.98
N SER A 155 4.81 -3.58 11.01
CA SER A 155 4.37 -2.56 11.98
C SER A 155 4.01 -1.24 11.30
N PHE A 156 3.25 -0.40 12.00
CA PHE A 156 2.84 0.89 11.48
C PHE A 156 4.05 1.75 11.12
N GLU A 157 5.04 1.79 12.00
CA GLU A 157 6.29 2.53 11.84
C GLU A 157 7.10 2.01 10.64
N ASP A 158 7.16 0.70 10.43
CA ASP A 158 7.81 0.09 9.26
C ASP A 158 7.13 0.47 7.94
N LEU A 159 5.79 0.51 7.91
CA LEU A 159 5.03 0.92 6.72
C LEU A 159 5.14 2.43 6.48
N LEU A 160 5.13 3.24 7.53
CA LEU A 160 5.32 4.68 7.45
C LEU A 160 6.72 5.04 6.94
N ALA A 161 7.77 4.41 7.46
CA ALA A 161 9.14 4.60 6.96
C ALA A 161 9.26 4.27 5.46
N LYS A 162 8.75 3.11 5.04
CA LYS A 162 8.71 2.70 3.62
C LYS A 162 7.87 3.66 2.78
N LYS A 163 6.79 4.21 3.33
CA LYS A 163 5.94 5.20 2.66
C LYS A 163 6.68 6.52 2.44
N LEU A 164 7.43 7.02 3.43
CA LEU A 164 8.24 8.22 3.30
C LEU A 164 9.38 8.02 2.29
N ALA A 165 10.03 6.86 2.27
CA ALA A 165 11.02 6.53 1.25
C ALA A 165 10.40 6.47 -0.16
N ALA A 166 9.18 5.92 -0.30
CA ALA A 166 8.45 5.96 -1.56
C ALA A 166 8.10 7.40 -1.96
N LEU A 167 7.58 8.21 -1.03
CA LEU A 167 7.30 9.63 -1.25
C LEU A 167 8.54 10.37 -1.75
N TYR A 168 9.69 10.12 -1.14
CA TYR A 168 10.96 10.67 -1.57
C TYR A 168 11.28 10.26 -3.01
N ASN A 169 11.13 8.99 -3.37
CA ASN A 169 11.52 8.51 -4.69
C ASN A 169 10.62 8.98 -5.84
N ARG A 170 9.30 9.04 -5.64
CA ARG A 170 8.33 9.28 -6.75
C ARG A 170 7.42 10.49 -6.59
N THR A 171 7.24 11.01 -5.37
CA THR A 171 6.38 12.17 -5.08
C THR A 171 4.97 12.06 -5.67
N GLU A 172 4.38 10.85 -5.68
CA GLU A 172 3.04 10.62 -6.21
C GLU A 172 1.95 11.04 -5.23
N GLY A 173 0.80 11.47 -5.73
CA GLY A 173 -0.31 11.92 -4.88
C GLY A 173 -0.83 10.86 -3.90
N LYS A 174 -0.76 9.57 -4.26
CA LYS A 174 -1.07 8.46 -3.35
C LYS A 174 -0.13 8.40 -2.16
N ASP A 175 1.15 8.73 -2.34
CA ASP A 175 2.10 8.77 -1.21
C ASP A 175 1.94 10.02 -0.38
N ILE A 176 1.66 11.16 -1.01
CA ILE A 176 1.36 12.41 -0.29
C ILE A 176 0.16 12.17 0.62
N TYR A 177 -0.93 11.62 0.09
CA TYR A 177 -2.15 11.33 0.84
C TYR A 177 -1.89 10.36 2.01
N ASP A 178 -1.27 9.21 1.71
CA ASP A 178 -1.01 8.20 2.73
C ASP A 178 -0.03 8.72 3.81
N SER A 179 1.02 9.45 3.42
CA SER A 179 2.01 10.00 4.36
C SER A 179 1.40 11.06 5.26
N PHE A 180 0.56 11.94 4.70
CA PHE A 180 -0.15 12.96 5.47
C PHE A 180 -1.02 12.31 6.54
N HIS A 181 -1.86 11.34 6.18
CA HIS A 181 -2.72 10.70 7.16
C HIS A 181 -1.92 9.87 8.16
N ALA A 182 -0.90 9.13 7.72
CA ALA A 182 -0.08 8.30 8.61
C ALA A 182 0.75 9.14 9.61
N LEU A 183 1.34 10.27 9.21
CA LEU A 183 2.09 11.14 10.12
C LEU A 183 1.21 11.89 11.13
N ASN A 184 -0.09 11.95 10.90
CA ASN A 184 -1.07 12.52 11.81
C ASN A 184 -1.69 11.48 12.76
N MET A 185 -1.30 10.20 12.64
CA MET A 185 -1.62 9.17 13.62
C MET A 185 -0.57 9.14 14.75
N GLU A 186 -0.93 8.50 15.85
CA GLU A 186 0.04 8.17 16.90
C GLU A 186 1.00 7.06 16.42
N PHE A 187 2.28 7.24 16.70
CA PHE A 187 3.33 6.26 16.43
C PHE A 187 4.43 6.36 17.49
N ASP A 188 5.17 5.27 17.69
CA ASP A 188 6.35 5.28 18.54
C ASP A 188 7.53 5.91 17.77
N LYS A 189 8.01 7.05 18.28
CA LYS A 189 9.10 7.81 17.66
C LYS A 189 10.38 6.99 17.50
N LYS A 190 10.81 6.26 18.53
CA LYS A 190 12.05 5.47 18.50
C LYS A 190 11.93 4.32 17.50
N ARG A 191 10.76 3.68 17.45
CA ARG A 191 10.50 2.64 16.46
C ARG A 191 10.50 3.20 15.04
N LEU A 192 9.93 4.38 14.82
CA LEU A 192 9.97 5.06 13.52
C LEU A 192 11.39 5.46 13.11
N GLU A 193 12.19 6.01 14.03
CA GLU A 193 13.62 6.31 13.77
C GLU A 193 14.37 5.06 13.30
N ASN A 194 14.22 3.95 14.03
CA ASN A 194 14.86 2.68 13.67
C ASN A 194 14.35 2.16 12.32
N ALA A 195 13.04 2.21 12.08
CA ALA A 195 12.45 1.79 10.81
C ALA A 195 12.94 2.64 9.63
N LEU A 196 13.11 3.96 9.83
CA LEU A 196 13.65 4.85 8.81
C LEU A 196 15.11 4.51 8.49
N LYS A 197 15.99 4.38 9.50
CA LYS A 197 17.40 4.00 9.28
C LYS A 197 17.52 2.70 8.47
N LEU A 198 16.80 1.66 8.89
CA LEU A 198 16.75 0.37 8.19
C LEU A 198 16.25 0.52 6.75
N THR A 199 15.23 1.35 6.53
CA THR A 199 14.62 1.57 5.22
C THR A 199 15.54 2.35 4.28
N LEU A 200 16.15 3.42 4.77
CA LEU A 200 17.03 4.28 3.97
C LEU A 200 18.32 3.55 3.59
N GLU A 201 18.93 2.83 4.53
CA GLU A 201 20.08 1.95 4.25
C GLU A 201 19.75 0.93 3.16
N PHE A 202 18.59 0.26 3.30
CA PHE A 202 18.15 -0.75 2.35
C PHE A 202 17.89 -0.21 0.93
N TYR A 203 17.40 1.03 0.82
CA TYR A 203 17.18 1.69 -0.46
C TYR A 203 18.37 2.52 -0.94
N HIS A 204 19.50 2.51 -0.21
CA HIS A 204 20.68 3.31 -0.50
C HIS A 204 20.38 4.81 -0.64
N ILE A 205 19.53 5.33 0.25
CA ILE A 205 19.21 6.76 0.36
C ILE A 205 20.10 7.36 1.44
N GLU A 206 20.77 8.47 1.17
CA GLU A 206 21.61 9.14 2.16
C GLU A 206 20.76 9.79 3.27
N ASP A 207 21.02 9.39 4.53
CA ASP A 207 20.20 9.76 5.69
C ASP A 207 20.26 11.27 6.02
N GLY A 208 21.44 11.89 5.87
CA GLY A 208 21.74 13.22 6.42
C GLY A 208 20.90 14.38 5.86
N ASP A 209 20.32 14.23 4.67
CA ASP A 209 19.46 15.24 4.02
C ASP A 209 18.11 14.68 3.58
N PHE A 210 17.71 13.50 4.06
CA PHE A 210 16.50 12.82 3.59
C PHE A 210 15.23 13.66 3.80
N LEU A 211 15.00 14.13 5.04
CA LEU A 211 13.80 14.91 5.39
C LEU A 211 13.79 16.29 4.73
N ARG A 212 14.97 16.93 4.63
CA ARG A 212 15.13 18.20 3.92
C ARG A 212 14.80 18.05 2.43
N SER A 213 15.33 17.02 1.79
CA SER A 213 15.05 16.70 0.39
C SER A 213 13.58 16.38 0.14
N LEU A 214 12.91 15.74 1.11
CA LEU A 214 11.46 15.53 1.07
C LEU A 214 10.69 16.85 1.07
N VAL A 215 11.06 17.79 1.95
CA VAL A 215 10.48 19.14 2.02
C VAL A 215 10.61 19.86 0.66
N GLU A 216 11.81 19.85 0.07
CA GLU A 216 12.06 20.46 -1.25
C GLU A 216 11.21 19.81 -2.36
N LYS A 217 11.05 18.48 -2.33
CA LYS A 217 10.17 17.76 -3.27
C LYS A 217 8.70 18.14 -3.10
N LEU A 218 8.24 18.36 -1.86
CA LEU A 218 6.87 18.79 -1.58
C LEU A 218 6.61 20.23 -2.03
N ASP A 219 7.59 21.14 -1.94
CA ASP A 219 7.48 22.48 -2.50
C ASP A 219 7.28 22.44 -4.03
N TYR A 220 7.96 21.53 -4.72
CA TYR A 220 7.72 21.31 -6.15
C TYR A 220 6.36 20.66 -6.43
N ALA A 221 5.95 19.69 -5.61
CA ALA A 221 4.65 19.04 -5.71
C ALA A 221 3.49 20.04 -5.55
N LYS A 222 3.62 20.99 -4.61
CA LYS A 222 2.63 22.03 -4.33
C LYS A 222 2.31 22.87 -5.57
N LYS A 223 3.34 23.25 -6.34
CA LYS A 223 3.18 23.99 -7.61
C LYS A 223 2.32 23.21 -8.64
N ASN A 224 2.26 21.89 -8.50
CA ASN A 224 1.51 20.98 -9.36
C ASN A 224 0.29 20.33 -8.65
N ALA A 225 -0.17 20.90 -7.53
CA ALA A 225 -1.20 20.31 -6.68
C ALA A 225 -2.48 19.94 -7.44
N ARG A 226 -2.91 20.76 -8.40
CA ARG A 226 -4.07 20.46 -9.25
C ARG A 226 -3.90 19.19 -10.08
N TYR A 227 -2.71 18.99 -10.67
CA TYR A 227 -2.42 17.79 -11.45
C TYR A 227 -2.38 16.54 -10.55
N ILE A 228 -1.72 16.65 -9.40
CA ILE A 228 -1.66 15.59 -8.37
C ILE A 228 -3.07 15.19 -7.93
N GLY A 229 -3.94 16.19 -7.70
CA GLY A 229 -5.32 15.92 -7.33
C GLY A 229 -6.11 15.23 -8.43
N ASN A 230 -5.98 15.66 -9.67
CA ASN A 230 -6.65 15.03 -10.81
C ASN A 230 -6.23 13.56 -10.98
N SER A 231 -4.94 13.25 -10.79
CA SER A 231 -4.41 11.89 -10.92
C SER A 231 -4.67 10.99 -9.71
N THR A 232 -5.14 11.55 -8.58
CA THR A 232 -5.28 10.77 -7.33
C THR A 232 -6.71 10.71 -6.78
N ASN A 233 -7.53 11.74 -7.03
CA ASN A 233 -8.87 11.87 -6.42
C ASN A 233 -9.81 10.69 -6.72
N HIS A 234 -9.60 9.98 -7.82
CA HIS A 234 -10.43 8.81 -8.16
C HIS A 234 -10.20 7.62 -7.22
N PHE A 235 -9.04 7.53 -6.57
CA PHE A 235 -8.77 6.53 -5.53
C PHE A 235 -9.38 6.88 -4.18
N ILE A 236 -9.74 8.14 -3.96
CA ILE A 236 -10.15 8.66 -2.65
C ILE A 236 -11.68 8.81 -2.61
N PRO A 237 -12.35 8.28 -1.56
CA PRO A 237 -13.76 8.57 -1.28
C PRO A 237 -14.08 10.05 -1.44
N LYS A 238 -15.19 10.39 -2.11
CA LYS A 238 -15.50 11.79 -2.45
C LYS A 238 -15.48 12.73 -1.24
N SER A 239 -15.91 12.25 -0.07
CA SER A 239 -15.91 13.00 1.20
C SER A 239 -14.52 13.24 1.80
N LEU A 240 -13.51 12.48 1.38
CA LEU A 240 -12.13 12.54 1.90
C LEU A 240 -11.17 13.27 0.95
N ARG A 241 -11.65 13.74 -0.20
CA ARG A 241 -10.80 14.43 -1.19
C ARG A 241 -10.33 15.77 -0.62
N PRO A 242 -9.02 15.99 -0.48
CA PRO A 242 -8.49 17.17 0.18
C PRO A 242 -8.40 18.37 -0.77
N ASN A 243 -8.22 19.56 -0.19
CA ASN A 243 -7.50 20.61 -0.88
C ASN A 243 -6.02 20.18 -0.96
N TRP A 244 -5.55 19.85 -2.17
CA TRP A 244 -4.21 19.30 -2.37
C TRP A 244 -3.09 20.30 -2.04
N GLU A 245 -3.32 21.59 -2.24
CA GLU A 245 -2.31 22.61 -1.90
C GLU A 245 -2.13 22.71 -0.38
N GLU A 246 -3.23 22.74 0.36
CA GLU A 246 -3.25 22.76 1.84
C GLU A 246 -2.69 21.47 2.44
N MET A 247 -3.06 20.30 1.88
CA MET A 247 -2.55 19.01 2.35
C MET A 247 -1.05 18.89 2.13
N ILE A 248 -0.53 19.31 0.98
CA ILE A 248 0.91 19.27 0.69
C ILE A 248 1.66 20.21 1.63
N GLU A 249 1.16 21.43 1.85
CA GLU A 249 1.76 22.37 2.80
C GLU A 249 1.77 21.80 4.23
N SER A 250 0.65 21.21 4.66
CA SER A 250 0.53 20.63 6.00
C SER A 250 1.44 19.41 6.18
N LEU A 251 1.56 18.56 5.15
CA LEU A 251 2.50 17.43 5.15
C LEU A 251 3.95 17.94 5.27
N LYS A 252 4.30 19.00 4.54
CA LYS A 252 5.62 19.61 4.60
C LYS A 252 5.97 20.05 6.02
N LEU A 253 5.09 20.83 6.66
CA LEU A 253 5.26 21.26 8.05
C LEU A 253 5.42 20.06 9.00
N ARG A 254 4.65 19.00 8.78
CA ARG A 254 4.73 17.78 9.59
C ARG A 254 6.07 17.06 9.45
N ILE A 255 6.65 17.05 8.25
CA ILE A 255 7.99 16.49 7.99
C ILE A 255 9.08 17.36 8.63
N GLU A 256 8.94 18.68 8.60
CA GLU A 256 9.87 19.60 9.29
C GLU A 256 9.84 19.38 10.82
N GLU A 257 8.65 19.24 11.41
CA GLU A 257 8.49 18.89 12.82
C GLU A 257 9.14 17.55 13.13
N LEU A 258 8.94 16.54 12.27
CA LEU A 258 9.54 15.23 12.41
C LEU A 258 11.08 15.33 12.46
N GLY A 259 11.68 16.15 11.60
CA GLY A 259 13.14 16.37 11.57
C GLY A 259 13.71 17.06 12.80
N ARG A 260 12.89 17.74 13.62
CA ARG A 260 13.34 18.31 14.90
C ARG A 260 13.33 17.30 16.04
N VAL A 261 12.62 16.19 15.84
CA VAL A 261 12.34 15.19 16.88
C VAL A 261 13.11 13.90 16.62
N LEU A 262 13.36 13.56 15.36
CA LEU A 262 14.12 12.37 14.99
C LEU A 262 15.62 12.66 14.95
N SER A 263 16.41 11.73 15.47
CA SER A 263 17.87 11.71 15.34
C SER A 263 18.30 10.82 14.16
N LEU A 264 18.04 11.32 12.95
CA LEU A 264 18.48 10.72 11.67
C LEU A 264 19.87 11.23 11.29
#